data_AF-A0A959SW51-F1
#
_entry.id   AF-A0A959SW51-F1
#
_cell.length_a   1.000
_cell.length_b   1.000
_cell.length_c   1.000
_cell.angle_alpha   90.00
_cell.angle_beta   90.00
_cell.angle_gamma   90.00
#
_symmetry.space_group_name_H-M   'P 1'
#
loop_
_entity.id
_entity.type
_entity.pdbx_description
1 polymer ?
#
loop_
_entity_poly.entity_id
_entity_poly.type
_entity_poly.pdbx_seq_one_letter_code
_entity_poly.pdbx_strand_id
1 'polypeptide(L)'
;MLSFLKIRAVVNGTSIYPLANTKPVVIPVDENNPKIVVTDGFHYTKPLKLIYNEMPVYCFKVSCSISDRQLLWGFVVWCIFYLSGLYTDALVVKVFSFVPLIYLLFFYYLNREQFIRLVPVLE
;
A
#
# COMPACT_ATOMS: atom_id res chain seq x y z
N MET A 1 6.31 5.82 1.34
CA MET A 1 6.37 4.41 1.84
C MET A 1 6.77 3.38 0.76
N LEU A 2 6.22 3.46 -0.47
CA LEU A 2 6.47 2.52 -1.57
C LEU A 2 7.94 2.48 -2.07
N SER A 3 8.73 3.52 -1.80
CA SER A 3 10.15 3.61 -2.21
C SER A 3 11.04 2.52 -1.62
N PHE A 4 10.70 2.03 -0.42
CA PHE A 4 11.47 1.00 0.29
C PHE A 4 11.01 -0.42 -0.06
N LEU A 5 9.78 -0.57 -0.56
CA LEU A 5 9.19 -1.87 -0.86
C LEU A 5 9.60 -2.30 -2.26
N LYS A 6 10.04 -3.55 -2.41
CA LYS A 6 10.37 -4.15 -3.71
C LYS A 6 9.10 -4.65 -4.38
N ILE A 7 8.35 -3.72 -4.97
CA ILE A 7 7.05 -4.03 -5.58
C ILE A 7 7.24 -4.73 -6.93
N ARG A 8 6.40 -5.73 -7.17
CA ARG A 8 6.37 -6.53 -8.39
C ARG A 8 4.92 -6.70 -8.84
N ALA A 9 4.69 -6.66 -10.14
CA ALA A 9 3.45 -7.12 -10.75
C ALA A 9 3.62 -8.57 -11.17
N VAL A 10 2.65 -9.42 -10.85
CA VAL A 10 2.54 -10.80 -11.29
C VAL A 10 1.37 -10.88 -12.26
N VAL A 11 1.62 -11.35 -13.47
CA VAL A 11 0.63 -11.52 -14.52
C VAL A 11 0.40 -13.01 -14.75
N ASN A 12 -0.86 -13.43 -14.72
CA ASN A 12 -1.31 -14.82 -14.89
C ASN A 12 -0.65 -15.83 -13.94
N GLY A 13 -0.05 -15.37 -12.84
CA GLY A 13 0.62 -16.20 -11.85
C GLY A 13 2.03 -16.67 -12.22
N THR A 14 2.50 -16.39 -13.43
CA THR A 14 3.79 -16.89 -13.95
C THR A 14 4.79 -15.78 -14.23
N SER A 15 4.34 -14.69 -14.87
CA SER A 15 5.22 -13.61 -15.31
C SER A 15 5.36 -12.53 -14.24
N ILE A 16 6.59 -12.25 -13.79
CA ILE A 16 6.88 -11.29 -12.72
C ILE A 16 7.64 -10.09 -13.29
N TYR A 17 7.10 -8.89 -13.08
CA TYR A 17 7.68 -7.63 -13.53
C TYR A 17 8.01 -6.73 -12.32
N PRO A 18 9.27 -6.32 -12.13
CA PRO A 18 9.62 -5.38 -11.08
C PRO A 18 9.07 -3.99 -11.40
N LEU A 19 8.35 -3.39 -10.45
CA LEU A 19 7.80 -2.05 -10.58
C LEU A 19 8.77 -1.03 -9.96
N ALA A 20 9.53 -0.35 -10.82
CA ALA A 20 10.42 0.72 -10.38
C ALA A 20 9.62 1.99 -10.09
N ASN A 21 9.95 2.70 -9.01
CA ASN A 21 9.26 3.95 -8.63
C ASN A 21 9.62 5.14 -9.53
N THR A 22 10.57 4.99 -10.45
CA THR A 22 11.11 6.08 -11.28
C THR A 22 10.52 6.14 -12.68
N LYS A 23 9.98 5.02 -13.19
CA LYS A 23 9.46 4.94 -14.56
C LYS A 23 8.23 4.04 -14.63
N PRO A 24 7.24 4.37 -15.47
CA PRO A 24 6.15 3.45 -15.76
C PRO A 24 6.71 2.16 -16.39
N VAL A 25 6.13 1.03 -16.01
CA VAL A 25 6.48 -0.29 -16.56
C VAL A 25 5.36 -0.71 -17.48
N VAL A 26 5.67 -0.90 -18.76
CA VAL A 26 4.74 -1.41 -19.75
C VAL A 26 4.85 -2.94 -19.76
N ILE A 27 3.73 -3.60 -19.54
CA ILE A 27 3.66 -5.06 -19.54
C ILE A 27 2.85 -5.48 -20.77
N PRO A 28 3.48 -6.08 -21.80
CA PRO A 28 2.75 -6.63 -22.92
C PRO A 28 1.93 -7.83 -22.47
N VAL A 29 0.72 -7.96 -23.00
CA VAL A 29 -0.19 -9.06 -22.71
C VAL A 29 -0.67 -9.64 -24.02
N ASP A 30 -0.43 -10.94 -24.22
CA ASP A 30 -0.82 -11.63 -25.46
C ASP A 30 -2.24 -12.23 -25.38
N GLU A 31 -2.74 -12.50 -24.17
CA GLU A 31 -4.05 -13.11 -23.93
C GLU A 31 -5.11 -12.08 -23.56
N ASN A 32 -6.30 -12.19 -24.15
CA ASN A 32 -7.45 -11.43 -23.66
C ASN A 32 -7.88 -12.00 -22.30
N ASN A 33 -7.97 -11.14 -21.29
CA ASN A 33 -8.24 -11.44 -19.87
C ASN A 33 -7.06 -11.75 -18.93
N PRO A 34 -6.00 -10.92 -18.88
CA PRO A 34 -4.93 -11.13 -17.92
C PRO A 34 -5.42 -10.94 -16.48
N LYS A 35 -4.90 -11.79 -15.58
CA LYS A 35 -5.03 -11.61 -14.13
C LYS A 35 -3.77 -10.94 -13.60
N ILE A 36 -3.93 -9.77 -12.98
CA ILE A 36 -2.83 -8.99 -12.42
C ILE A 36 -2.93 -8.99 -10.90
N VAL A 37 -1.81 -9.28 -10.25
CA VAL A 37 -1.62 -9.15 -8.80
C VAL A 37 -0.36 -8.31 -8.58
N VAL A 38 -0.44 -7.30 -7.73
CA VAL A 38 0.76 -6.56 -7.30
C VAL A 38 1.13 -6.99 -5.90
N THR A 39 2.42 -7.22 -5.66
CA THR A 39 2.93 -7.70 -4.38
C THR A 39 4.31 -7.13 -4.07
N ASP A 40 4.62 -7.00 -2.77
CA ASP A 40 5.98 -6.73 -2.27
C ASP A 40 6.66 -7.97 -1.66
N GLY A 41 6.00 -9.15 -1.76
CA GLY A 41 6.41 -10.41 -1.15
C GLY A 41 5.71 -10.74 0.17
N PHE A 42 5.05 -9.77 0.81
CA PHE A 42 4.27 -9.98 2.05
C PHE A 42 2.82 -9.51 1.89
N HIS A 43 2.61 -8.30 1.39
CA HIS A 43 1.33 -7.77 0.96
C HIS A 43 1.08 -8.11 -0.50
N TYR A 44 -0.18 -8.27 -0.86
CA TYR A 44 -0.59 -8.55 -2.22
C TYR A 44 -1.95 -7.91 -2.49
N THR A 45 -2.22 -7.53 -3.74
CA THR A 45 -3.55 -7.08 -4.13
C THR A 45 -4.45 -8.26 -4.43
N LYS A 46 -5.77 -8.08 -4.34
CA LYS A 46 -6.70 -9.04 -4.93
C LYS A 46 -6.45 -9.18 -6.45
N PRO A 47 -6.58 -10.39 -7.02
CA PRO A 47 -6.41 -10.59 -8.45
C PRO A 47 -7.41 -9.75 -9.25
N LEU A 48 -6.89 -8.84 -10.08
CA LEU A 48 -7.69 -8.02 -10.98
C LEU A 48 -7.67 -8.66 -12.36
N LYS A 49 -8.85 -9.04 -12.86
CA LYS A 49 -9.02 -9.53 -14.23
C LYS A 49 -9.34 -8.33 -15.13
N LEU A 50 -8.46 -8.02 -16.08
CA LEU A 50 -8.72 -6.98 -17.08
C LEU A 50 -9.48 -7.55 -18.26
N ILE A 51 -10.25 -6.74 -18.98
CA ILE A 51 -10.98 -7.17 -20.17
C ILE A 51 -10.66 -6.14 -21.27
N TYR A 52 -9.93 -6.56 -22.30
CA TYR A 52 -9.54 -5.69 -23.39
C TYR A 52 -10.57 -5.86 -24.51
N ASN A 53 -11.58 -4.98 -24.52
CA ASN A 53 -12.59 -4.92 -25.58
C ASN A 53 -12.30 -3.77 -26.56
N GLU A 54 -12.29 -2.53 -26.05
CA GLU A 54 -12.13 -1.32 -26.89
C GLU A 54 -10.85 -0.54 -26.56
N MET A 55 -10.35 -0.64 -25.32
CA MET A 55 -9.12 0.04 -24.90
C MET A 55 -7.92 -0.90 -25.08
N PRO A 56 -6.89 -0.51 -25.85
CA PRO A 56 -5.69 -1.33 -26.05
C PRO A 56 -4.76 -1.30 -24.83
N VAL A 57 -4.95 -0.35 -23.90
CA VAL A 57 -4.07 -0.13 -22.76
C VAL A 57 -4.89 0.20 -21.51
N TYR A 58 -4.48 -0.37 -20.37
CA TYR A 58 -4.94 0.06 -19.05
C TYR A 58 -3.78 0.63 -18.23
N CYS A 59 -3.97 1.84 -17.71
CA CYS A 59 -2.99 2.52 -16.86
C CYS A 59 -3.38 2.39 -15.39
N PHE A 60 -2.48 1.83 -14.58
CA PHE A 60 -2.67 1.72 -13.13
C PHE A 60 -1.53 2.40 -12.38
N LYS A 61 -1.90 3.12 -11.32
CA LYS A 61 -0.97 3.60 -10.31
C LYS A 61 -1.02 2.66 -9.12
N VAL A 62 0.14 2.15 -8.71
CA VAL A 62 0.27 1.41 -7.46
C VAL A 62 0.34 2.40 -6.31
N SER A 63 -0.53 2.24 -5.32
CA SER A 63 -0.58 3.05 -4.11
C SER A 63 -0.65 2.16 -2.86
N CYS A 64 -0.28 2.72 -1.71
CA CYS A 64 -0.60 2.14 -0.41
C CYS A 64 -1.97 2.64 0.07
N SER A 65 -2.63 1.86 0.94
CA SER A 65 -3.85 2.25 1.66
C SER A 65 -3.60 3.35 2.69
N ILE A 66 -2.38 3.42 3.23
CA ILE A 66 -1.94 4.47 4.15
C ILE A 66 -1.00 5.39 3.36
N SER A 67 -1.35 6.66 3.32
CA SER A 67 -0.53 7.70 2.68
C SER A 67 0.56 8.21 3.63
N ASP A 68 1.65 8.73 3.06
CA ASP A 68 2.73 9.34 3.85
C ASP A 68 2.22 10.53 4.71
N ARG A 69 1.19 11.25 4.24
CA ARG A 69 0.53 12.32 5.00
C ARG A 69 -0.23 11.80 6.22
N GLN A 70 -0.96 10.69 6.08
CA GLN A 70 -1.67 10.06 7.21
C GLN A 70 -0.67 9.54 8.26
N LEU A 71 0.45 8.98 7.80
CA LEU A 71 1.52 8.53 8.68
C LEU A 71 2.10 9.70 9.49
N LEU A 72 2.38 10.82 8.82
CA LEU A 72 2.92 12.03 9.45
C LEU A 72 1.94 12.60 10.49
N TRP A 73 0.66 12.75 10.13
CA TRP A 73 -0.35 13.23 11.08
C TRP A 73 -0.51 12.29 12.28
N GLY A 74 -0.52 10.98 12.04
CA GLY A 74 -0.54 9.98 13.12
C GLY A 74 0.66 10.11 14.05
N PHE A 75 1.86 10.34 13.51
CA PHE A 75 3.07 10.57 14.28
C PHE A 75 3.01 11.86 15.11
N VAL A 76 2.54 12.97 14.52
CA VAL A 76 2.40 14.26 15.24
C VAL A 76 1.42 14.13 16.41
N VAL A 77 0.26 13.49 16.17
CA VAL A 77 -0.74 13.25 17.21
C VAL A 77 -0.16 12.37 18.31
N TRP A 78 0.53 11.28 17.95
CA TRP A 78 1.23 10.41 18.90
C TRP A 78 2.23 11.19 19.77
N CYS A 79 3.07 12.04 19.16
CA CYS A 79 4.03 12.87 19.90
C CYS A 79 3.35 13.80 20.90
N ILE A 80 2.26 14.47 20.51
CA ILE A 80 1.54 15.39 21.40
C ILE A 80 0.99 14.65 22.63
N PHE A 81 0.34 13.49 22.43
CA PHE A 81 -0.19 12.69 23.53
C PHE A 81 0.92 12.16 24.44
N TYR A 82 2.01 11.67 23.86
CA TYR A 82 3.13 11.15 24.63
C TYR A 82 3.81 12.24 25.47
N LEU A 83 4.08 13.41 24.88
CA LEU A 83 4.67 14.56 25.57
C LEU A 83 3.73 15.12 26.66
N SER A 84 2.43 15.15 26.40
CA SER A 84 1.43 15.53 27.41
C SER A 84 1.41 14.56 28.59
N GLY A 85 1.47 13.24 28.33
CA GLY A 85 1.58 12.22 29.37
C GLY A 85 2.88 12.31 30.16
N LEU A 86 3.99 12.68 29.51
CA LEU A 86 5.27 12.98 30.19
C LEU A 86 5.17 14.20 31.10
N TYR A 87 4.59 15.30 30.61
CA TYR A 87 4.48 16.55 31.37
C TYR A 87 3.56 16.41 32.60
N THR A 88 2.47 15.65 32.47
CA THR A 88 1.48 15.44 33.55
C THR A 88 1.84 14.29 34.48
N ASP A 89 2.92 13.56 34.20
CA ASP A 89 3.30 12.28 34.79
C ASP A 89 2.19 11.21 34.82
N ALA A 90 1.18 11.37 33.96
CA ALA A 90 0.06 10.43 33.88
C ALA A 90 0.47 9.18 33.09
N LEU A 91 0.83 8.11 33.80
CA LEU A 91 1.22 6.82 33.21
C LEU A 91 0.16 6.27 32.24
N VAL A 92 -1.13 6.45 32.58
CA VAL A 92 -2.25 6.06 31.72
C VAL A 92 -2.17 6.74 30.35
N VAL A 93 -1.95 8.06 30.31
CA VAL A 93 -1.83 8.83 29.05
C VAL A 93 -0.63 8.36 28.23
N LYS A 94 0.50 8.07 28.90
CA LYS A 94 1.70 7.52 28.24
C LYS A 94 1.39 6.18 27.56
N VAL A 95 0.69 5.26 28.22
CA VAL A 95 0.34 3.94 27.66
C VAL A 95 -0.66 4.09 26.50
N PHE A 96 -1.73 4.88 26.69
CA PHE A 96 -2.73 5.08 25.65
C PHE A 96 -2.19 5.84 24.43
N SER A 97 -1.13 6.64 24.61
CA SER A 97 -0.47 7.28 23.47
C SER A 97 0.02 6.27 22.44
N PHE A 98 0.36 5.01 22.79
CA PHE A 98 0.81 4.00 21.84
C PHE A 98 -0.32 3.32 21.05
N VAL A 99 -1.59 3.54 21.38
CA VAL A 99 -2.73 2.91 20.67
C VAL A 99 -2.71 3.18 19.16
N PRO A 100 -2.47 4.41 18.66
CA PRO A 100 -2.35 4.67 17.23
C PRO A 100 -1.23 3.87 16.56
N LEU A 101 -0.09 3.70 17.24
CA LEU A 101 1.04 2.93 16.72
C LEU A 101 0.71 1.43 16.64
N ILE A 102 0.12 0.89 17.71
CA ILE A 102 -0.31 -0.51 17.78
C ILE A 102 -1.37 -0.78 16.70
N TYR A 103 -2.35 0.11 16.55
CA TYR A 103 -3.36 0.02 15.50
C TYR A 103 -2.73 -0.01 14.10
N LEU A 104 -1.76 0.86 13.83
CA LEU A 104 -1.09 0.90 12.54
C LEU A 104 -0.30 -0.38 12.26
N LEU A 105 0.40 -0.92 13.26
CA LEU A 105 1.10 -2.20 13.15
C LEU A 105 0.11 -3.34 12.89
N PHE A 106 -0.98 -3.39 13.65
CA PHE A 106 -2.03 -4.40 13.48
C PHE A 106 -2.63 -4.34 12.07
N PHE A 107 -2.91 -3.13 11.58
CA PHE A 107 -3.40 -2.91 10.22
C PHE A 107 -2.39 -3.40 9.17
N TYR A 108 -1.12 -3.06 9.33
CA TYR A 108 -0.05 -3.47 8.42
C TYR A 108 0.11 -5.00 8.37
N TYR A 109 0.19 -5.67 9.52
CA TYR A 109 0.46 -7.11 9.58
C TYR A 109 -0.72 -8.00 9.21
N LEU A 110 -1.96 -7.56 9.51
CA LEU A 110 -3.14 -8.37 9.29
C LEU A 110 -3.83 -8.09 7.96
N ASN A 111 -3.88 -6.84 7.49
CA ASN A 111 -4.59 -6.49 6.26
C ASN A 111 -3.70 -6.61 5.01
N ARG A 112 -3.11 -7.80 4.83
CA ARG A 112 -2.15 -8.09 3.75
C ARG A 112 -2.70 -7.83 2.35
N GLU A 113 -3.99 -8.10 2.15
CA GLU A 113 -4.67 -7.97 0.86
C GLU A 113 -5.04 -6.53 0.46
N GLN A 114 -5.14 -5.65 1.45
CA GLN A 114 -5.74 -4.32 1.28
C GLN A 114 -4.71 -3.20 1.37
N PHE A 115 -3.48 -3.54 1.80
CA PHE A 115 -2.41 -2.59 2.00
C PHE A 115 -1.93 -1.99 0.68
N ILE A 116 -1.71 -2.81 -0.34
CA ILE A 116 -1.38 -2.37 -1.70
C ILE A 116 -2.69 -2.20 -2.48
N ARG A 117 -2.78 -1.14 -3.28
CA ARG A 117 -3.94 -0.85 -4.12
C ARG A 117 -3.50 -0.51 -5.54
N LEU A 118 -4.23 -1.05 -6.51
CA LEU A 118 -4.18 -0.63 -7.90
C LEU A 118 -5.25 0.43 -8.10
N VAL A 119 -4.84 1.65 -8.43
CA VAL A 119 -5.75 2.77 -8.73
C VAL A 119 -5.72 3.00 -10.23
N PRO A 120 -6.85 2.89 -10.95
CA PRO A 120 -6.87 3.22 -12.37
C PRO A 120 -6.54 4.70 -12.56
N VAL A 121 -5.62 4.99 -13.48
CA VAL A 121 -5.38 6.35 -13.95
C VAL A 121 -6.26 6.51 -15.18
N LEU A 122 -7.44 7.10 -14.98
CA LEU A 122 -8.24 7.61 -16.09
C LEU A 122 -7.51 8.83 -16.64
N GLU A 123 -7.15 8.80 -17.92
CA GLU A 123 -6.81 10.01 -18.67
C GLU A 123 -8.03 10.92 -18.79
#